data_AF-A0A7X7QDW2-F1
#
_entry.id   AF-A0A7X7QDW2-F1
#
_cell.length_a   1.000
_cell.length_b   1.000
_cell.length_c   1.000
_cell.angle_alpha   90.00
_cell.angle_beta   90.00
_cell.angle_gamma   90.00
#
_symmetry.space_group_name_H-M   'P 1'
#
loop_
_entity.id
_entity.type
_entity.pdbx_description
1 polymer ?
#
loop_
_entity_poly.entity_id
_entity_poly.type
_entity_poly.pdbx_seq_one_letter_code
_entity_poly.pdbx_strand_id
1 'polypeptide(L)'
;MRPTDLRLVPAALVAWLGAVLLVALPAAHVAAVAGLALAVGIVAGFRGRAPRAARGPTSAPPPRSSRHASLRGHTVLVPLALAAVATSAAGQLALREAGPLDGLVADRAVVTLEGVVRSEPAPLTAREGHRVVLAVRAVAGRGLAGGAAARVLVLGDGEWAKARYGERVRATVRLGPTEPGEDVVALAHGVGPPTVVAAAGPVDRTVTALREGLLDVTAGLAPDA
;
A
#
# COMPACT_ATOMS: atom_id res chain seq x y z
N MET A 1 -5.25 -13.16 37.50
CA MET A 1 -4.64 -12.33 36.43
C MET A 1 -3.81 -13.24 35.54
N ARG A 2 -4.13 -13.37 34.25
CA ARG A 2 -3.30 -14.13 33.30
C ARG A 2 -2.06 -13.30 32.96
N PRO A 3 -0.84 -13.86 33.02
CA PRO A 3 0.35 -13.11 32.62
C PRO A 3 0.28 -12.76 31.13
N THR A 4 0.52 -11.49 30.81
CA THR A 4 0.59 -10.99 29.42
C THR A 4 1.79 -11.60 28.71
N ASP A 5 1.55 -12.31 27.61
CA ASP A 5 2.62 -12.92 26.81
C ASP A 5 3.24 -11.89 25.85
N LEU A 6 4.40 -11.35 26.23
CA LEU A 6 5.14 -10.32 25.49
C LEU A 6 6.10 -10.89 24.43
N ARG A 7 6.10 -12.21 24.17
CA ARG A 7 7.05 -12.85 23.25
C ARG A 7 6.87 -12.46 21.78
N LEU A 8 5.71 -11.91 21.42
CA LEU A 8 5.43 -11.45 20.05
C LEU A 8 5.86 -10.00 19.83
N VAL A 9 6.11 -9.24 20.89
CA VAL A 9 6.41 -7.80 20.80
C VAL A 9 7.63 -7.52 19.93
N PRO A 10 8.77 -8.24 20.04
CA PRO A 10 9.93 -7.96 19.20
C PRO A 10 9.68 -8.24 17.72
N ALA A 11 8.95 -9.32 17.40
CA ALA A 11 8.61 -9.66 16.02
C ALA A 11 7.63 -8.64 15.43
N ALA A 12 6.65 -8.18 16.21
CA ALA A 12 5.71 -7.15 15.79
C ALA A 12 6.42 -5.80 15.54
N LEU A 13 7.34 -5.39 16.41
CA LEU A 13 8.12 -4.17 16.23
C LEU A 13 9.01 -4.23 15.00
N VAL A 14 9.71 -5.35 14.76
CA VAL A 14 10.53 -5.54 13.57
C VAL A 14 9.69 -5.56 12.30
N ALA A 15 8.50 -6.18 12.33
CA ALA A 15 7.57 -6.14 11.21
C ALA A 15 7.13 -4.71 10.89
N TRP A 16 6.76 -3.92 11.90
CA TRP A 16 6.34 -2.53 11.73
C TRP A 16 7.47 -1.62 11.26
N LEU A 17 8.64 -1.67 11.90
CA LEU A 17 9.81 -0.89 11.51
C LEU A 17 10.29 -1.29 10.11
N GLY A 18 10.30 -2.59 9.82
CA GLY A 18 10.61 -3.11 8.48
C GLY A 18 9.66 -2.55 7.43
N ALA A 19 8.35 -2.56 7.68
CA ALA A 19 7.37 -2.01 6.74
C ALA A 19 7.62 -0.52 6.45
N VAL A 20 7.94 0.29 7.48
CA VAL A 20 8.21 1.73 7.30
C VAL A 20 9.52 1.96 6.54
N LEU A 21 10.59 1.25 6.90
CA LEU A 21 11.93 1.48 6.34
C LEU A 21 12.08 0.93 4.91
N LEU A 22 11.47 -0.22 4.60
CA LEU A 22 11.64 -0.88 3.32
C LEU A 22 10.92 -0.16 2.16
N VAL A 23 9.88 0.61 2.45
CA VAL A 23 9.12 1.36 1.42
C VAL A 23 9.97 2.45 0.74
N ALA A 24 11.01 2.93 1.39
CA ALA A 24 11.93 3.93 0.83
C ALA A 24 13.04 3.34 -0.06
N LEU A 25 13.12 2.01 -0.19
CA LEU A 25 14.19 1.33 -0.92
C LEU A 25 13.71 0.79 -2.28
N PRO A 26 14.62 0.61 -3.25
CA PRO A 26 14.31 -0.06 -4.51
C PRO A 26 13.90 -1.52 -4.28
N ALA A 27 13.01 -2.06 -5.13
CA ALA A 27 12.49 -3.43 -4.99
C ALA A 27 13.60 -4.49 -4.89
N ALA A 28 14.70 -4.32 -5.62
CA ALA A 28 15.86 -5.23 -5.60
C ALA A 28 16.52 -5.31 -4.21
N HIS A 29 16.68 -4.17 -3.52
CA HIS A 29 17.26 -4.14 -2.17
C HIS A 29 16.32 -4.79 -1.16
N VAL A 30 15.02 -4.52 -1.28
CA VAL A 30 14.00 -5.12 -0.42
C VAL A 30 13.93 -6.64 -0.61
N ALA A 31 14.04 -7.13 -1.86
CA ALA A 31 14.12 -8.55 -2.16
C ALA A 31 15.37 -9.21 -1.57
N ALA A 32 16.52 -8.52 -1.60
CA ALA A 32 17.75 -9.00 -0.96
C ALA A 32 17.61 -9.11 0.56
N VAL A 33 16.99 -8.11 1.21
CA VAL A 33 16.67 -8.16 2.65
C VAL A 33 15.74 -9.34 2.97
N ALA A 34 14.71 -9.56 2.15
CA ALA A 34 13.80 -10.69 2.31
C ALA A 34 14.53 -12.04 2.24
N GLY A 35 15.39 -12.21 1.24
CA GLY A 35 16.21 -13.42 1.06
C GLY A 35 17.17 -13.66 2.24
N LEU A 36 17.86 -12.61 2.70
CA LEU A 36 18.77 -12.70 3.84
C LEU A 36 18.03 -13.06 5.13
N ALA A 37 16.91 -12.38 5.41
CA ALA A 37 16.10 -12.66 6.59
C ALA A 37 15.55 -14.10 6.58
N LEU A 38 15.08 -14.58 5.42
CA LEU A 38 14.62 -15.95 5.27
C LEU A 38 15.75 -16.96 5.52
N ALA A 39 16.94 -16.73 4.94
CA ALA A 39 18.11 -17.59 5.14
C ALA A 39 18.52 -17.66 6.62
N VAL A 40 18.55 -16.52 7.33
CA VAL A 40 18.84 -16.46 8.77
C VAL A 40 17.81 -17.25 9.58
N GLY A 41 16.53 -17.09 9.29
CA GLY A 41 15.45 -17.83 9.96
C GLY A 41 15.55 -19.34 9.75
N ILE A 42 15.86 -19.77 8.52
CA ILE A 42 16.06 -21.18 8.16
C ILE A 42 17.26 -21.77 8.91
N VAL A 43 18.43 -21.10 8.87
CA VAL A 43 19.65 -21.55 9.55
C VAL A 43 19.42 -21.63 11.06
N ALA A 44 18.77 -20.63 11.66
CA ALA A 44 18.43 -20.65 13.09
C ALA A 44 17.49 -21.83 13.44
N GLY A 45 16.50 -22.11 12.58
CA GLY A 45 15.59 -23.25 12.74
C GLY A 45 16.30 -24.60 12.67
N PHE A 46 17.23 -24.78 11.73
CA PHE A 46 18.01 -26.01 11.60
C PHE A 46 19.00 -26.20 12.76
N ARG A 47 19.70 -25.14 13.21
CA ARG A 47 20.57 -25.21 14.39
C ARG A 47 19.79 -25.49 15.68
N GLY A 48 18.56 -25.02 15.77
CA GLY A 48 17.64 -25.34 16.86
C GLY A 48 17.14 -26.79 16.85
N ARG A 49 17.09 -27.42 15.67
CA ARG A 49 16.73 -28.82 15.45
C ARG A 49 17.89 -29.82 15.53
N ALA A 50 19.12 -29.36 15.79
CA ALA A 50 20.30 -30.22 15.88
C ALA A 50 19.94 -31.49 16.68
N PRO A 51 20.13 -32.69 16.09
CA PRO A 51 19.66 -33.93 16.69
C PRO A 51 20.22 -33.97 18.10
N ARG A 52 19.32 -34.17 19.09
CA ARG A 52 19.76 -34.56 20.42
C ARG A 52 20.48 -35.88 20.21
N ALA A 53 21.80 -35.83 20.04
CA ALA A 53 22.65 -37.01 20.05
C ALA A 53 22.19 -37.82 21.24
N ALA A 54 21.72 -39.04 20.98
CA ALA A 54 21.03 -39.90 21.92
C ALA A 54 21.84 -39.95 23.21
N ARG A 55 21.45 -39.14 24.19
CA ARG A 55 22.04 -39.22 25.53
C ARG A 55 21.50 -40.51 26.11
N GLY A 56 22.41 -41.40 26.49
CA GLY A 56 22.07 -42.69 27.07
C GLY A 56 21.06 -42.58 28.22
N PRO A 57 20.37 -43.69 28.54
CA PRO A 57 19.14 -43.73 29.34
C PRO A 57 19.26 -43.27 30.81
N THR A 58 20.38 -42.69 31.26
CA THR A 58 20.66 -42.44 32.68
C THR A 58 20.94 -40.98 33.06
N SER A 59 20.65 -40.01 32.18
CA SER A 59 20.79 -38.58 32.54
C SER A 59 19.42 -37.94 32.76
N ALA A 60 19.13 -37.57 34.01
CA ALA A 60 17.95 -36.79 34.36
C ALA A 60 17.85 -35.55 33.45
N PRO A 61 16.66 -35.22 32.90
CA PRO A 61 16.52 -34.09 32.00
C PRO A 61 16.96 -32.82 32.73
N PRO A 62 17.94 -32.04 32.20
CA PRO A 62 18.29 -30.78 32.82
C PRO A 62 17.05 -29.88 32.86
N PRO A 63 16.86 -29.08 33.93
CA PRO A 63 15.74 -28.16 34.01
C PRO A 63 15.79 -27.26 32.77
N ARG A 64 14.80 -27.43 31.88
CA ARG A 64 14.68 -26.62 30.67
C ARG A 64 14.35 -25.22 31.13
N SER A 65 15.36 -24.37 31.29
CA SER A 65 15.11 -22.97 31.61
C SER A 65 14.26 -22.39 30.47
N SER A 66 13.04 -21.97 30.81
CA SER A 66 12.04 -21.46 29.88
C SER A 66 12.57 -20.27 29.06
N ARG A 67 13.59 -19.56 29.59
CA ARG A 67 14.31 -18.48 28.92
C ARG A 67 15.07 -18.93 27.68
N HIS A 68 15.81 -20.04 27.69
CA HIS A 68 16.57 -20.48 26.50
C HIS A 68 15.67 -20.97 25.37
N ALA A 69 14.55 -21.63 25.69
CA ALA A 69 13.55 -22.02 24.71
C ALA A 69 12.86 -20.78 24.10
N SER A 70 12.56 -19.77 24.94
CA SER A 70 12.00 -18.49 24.50
C SER A 70 12.96 -17.73 23.59
N LEU A 71 14.24 -17.61 23.96
CA LEU A 71 15.27 -16.93 23.15
C LEU A 71 15.45 -17.60 21.78
N ARG A 72 15.46 -18.93 21.72
CA ARG A 72 15.53 -19.69 20.44
C ARG A 72 14.31 -19.44 19.56
N GLY A 73 13.12 -19.36 20.14
CA GLY A 73 11.90 -18.98 19.41
C GLY A 73 12.04 -17.61 18.72
N HIS A 74 12.60 -16.62 19.42
CA HIS A 74 12.81 -15.28 18.87
C HIS A 74 13.82 -15.28 17.71
N THR A 75 14.91 -16.07 17.79
CA THR A 75 15.91 -16.15 16.72
C THR A 75 15.39 -16.71 15.40
N VAL A 76 14.23 -17.38 15.41
CA VAL A 76 13.55 -17.87 14.21
C VAL A 76 12.39 -16.94 13.84
N LEU A 77 11.59 -16.53 14.83
CA LEU A 77 10.38 -15.75 14.60
C LEU A 77 10.64 -14.35 14.05
N VAL A 78 11.62 -13.63 14.61
CA VAL A 78 11.95 -12.26 14.18
C VAL A 78 12.41 -12.21 12.71
N PRO A 79 13.40 -13.00 12.26
CA PRO A 79 13.81 -12.97 10.86
C PRO A 79 12.72 -13.49 9.91
N LEU A 80 11.90 -14.46 10.33
CA LEU A 80 10.79 -14.94 9.51
C LEU A 80 9.69 -13.87 9.34
N ALA A 81 9.37 -13.13 10.40
CA ALA A 81 8.44 -12.01 10.34
C ALA A 81 8.97 -10.89 9.42
N LEU A 82 10.26 -10.55 9.54
CA LEU A 82 10.91 -9.59 8.64
C LEU A 82 10.89 -10.07 7.18
N ALA A 83 11.19 -11.35 6.93
CA ALA A 83 11.17 -11.93 5.59
C ALA A 83 9.77 -11.83 4.96
N ALA A 84 8.72 -12.18 5.71
CA ALA A 84 7.34 -12.08 5.22
C ALA A 84 6.95 -10.65 4.83
N VAL A 85 7.26 -9.67 5.70
CA VAL A 85 7.00 -8.25 5.41
C VAL A 85 7.83 -7.77 4.22
N ALA A 86 9.11 -8.10 4.18
CA ALA A 86 10.00 -7.71 3.09
C ALA A 86 9.60 -8.34 1.75
N THR A 87 9.18 -9.60 1.71
CA THR A 87 8.67 -10.24 0.48
C THR A 87 7.39 -9.55 0.00
N SER A 88 6.47 -9.25 0.91
CA SER A 88 5.25 -8.50 0.56
C SER A 88 5.58 -7.10 0.02
N ALA A 89 6.49 -6.38 0.67
CA ALA A 89 6.93 -5.05 0.24
C ALA A 89 7.65 -5.10 -1.12
N ALA A 90 8.57 -6.04 -1.32
CA ALA A 90 9.28 -6.22 -2.60
C ALA A 90 8.30 -6.52 -3.74
N GLY A 91 7.29 -7.36 -3.52
CA GLY A 91 6.27 -7.64 -4.53
C GLY A 91 5.45 -6.39 -4.89
N GLN A 92 5.05 -5.60 -3.89
CA GLN A 92 4.32 -4.36 -4.12
C GLN A 92 5.19 -3.30 -4.83
N LEU A 93 6.47 -3.17 -4.46
CA LEU A 93 7.41 -2.27 -5.10
C LEU A 93 7.71 -2.69 -6.54
N ALA A 94 7.95 -3.98 -6.79
CA ALA A 94 8.19 -4.50 -8.13
C ALA A 94 7.00 -4.25 -9.07
N LEU A 95 5.76 -4.39 -8.58
CA LEU A 95 4.57 -4.05 -9.35
C LEU A 95 4.44 -2.55 -9.63
N ARG A 96 4.92 -1.69 -8.73
CA ARG A 96 4.95 -0.24 -8.94
C ARG A 96 6.02 0.15 -9.94
N GLU A 97 7.26 -0.33 -9.77
CA GLU A 97 8.42 -0.06 -10.63
C GLU A 97 8.25 -0.61 -12.05
N ALA A 98 7.60 -1.76 -12.22
CA ALA A 98 7.34 -2.34 -13.54
C ALA A 98 6.23 -1.61 -14.32
N GLY A 99 5.48 -0.72 -13.67
CA GLY A 99 4.41 0.05 -14.31
C GLY A 99 4.99 1.15 -15.21
N PRO A 100 4.40 1.42 -16.38
CA PRO A 100 4.90 2.45 -17.31
C PRO A 100 4.67 3.88 -16.80
N LEU A 101 4.05 4.06 -15.62
CA LEU A 101 3.57 5.34 -15.12
C LEU A 101 4.72 6.32 -14.87
N ASP A 102 5.80 5.91 -14.21
CA ASP A 102 6.89 6.81 -13.83
C ASP A 102 7.59 7.41 -15.06
N GLY A 103 7.84 6.60 -16.08
CA GLY A 103 8.39 7.06 -17.36
C GLY A 103 7.45 8.04 -18.07
N LEU A 104 6.15 7.74 -18.10
CA LEU A 104 5.13 8.62 -18.71
C LEU A 104 4.96 9.95 -17.94
N VAL A 105 5.16 9.95 -16.62
CA VAL A 105 5.17 11.15 -15.77
C VAL A 105 6.40 12.01 -16.06
N ALA A 106 7.60 11.41 -16.09
CA ALA A 106 8.85 12.10 -16.40
C ALA A 106 8.78 12.79 -17.78
N ASP A 107 8.18 12.09 -18.74
CA ASP A 107 7.95 12.54 -20.11
C ASP A 107 6.84 13.60 -20.25
N ARG A 108 6.09 13.89 -19.18
CA ARG A 108 4.87 14.71 -19.17
C ARG A 108 3.90 14.31 -20.28
N ALA A 109 3.75 13.00 -20.49
CA ALA A 109 3.02 12.43 -21.61
C ALA A 109 1.51 12.66 -21.49
N VAL A 110 0.85 12.77 -22.65
CA VAL A 110 -0.61 12.66 -22.74
C VAL A 110 -0.95 11.17 -22.81
N VAL A 111 -1.78 10.71 -21.89
CA VAL A 111 -2.12 9.31 -21.71
C VAL A 111 -3.61 9.14 -21.48
N THR A 112 -4.11 7.94 -21.72
CA THR A 112 -5.44 7.51 -21.28
C THR A 112 -5.27 6.78 -19.96
N LEU A 113 -5.92 7.27 -18.91
CA LEU A 113 -6.02 6.60 -17.61
C LEU A 113 -7.37 5.91 -17.50
N GLU A 114 -7.36 4.71 -16.91
CA GLU A 114 -8.56 4.06 -16.41
C GLU A 114 -8.41 3.81 -14.90
N GLY A 115 -9.38 4.28 -14.13
CA GLY A 115 -9.30 4.25 -12.68
C GLY A 115 -10.65 4.41 -12.01
N VAL A 116 -10.65 4.33 -10.68
CA VAL A 116 -11.83 4.55 -9.85
C VAL A 116 -11.72 5.90 -9.15
N VAL A 117 -12.80 6.68 -9.15
CA VAL A 117 -12.89 7.96 -8.43
C VAL A 117 -12.87 7.69 -6.93
N ARG A 118 -11.91 8.30 -6.21
CA ARG A 118 -11.70 8.10 -4.77
C ARG A 118 -11.69 9.38 -3.95
N SER A 119 -12.06 10.50 -4.56
CA SER A 119 -12.42 11.73 -3.84
C SER A 119 -13.72 12.29 -4.40
N GLU A 120 -14.39 13.11 -3.61
CA GLU A 120 -15.42 14.00 -4.13
C GLU A 120 -14.76 15.09 -4.99
N PRO A 121 -15.35 15.49 -6.13
CA PRO A 121 -14.86 16.62 -6.90
C PRO A 121 -14.92 17.90 -6.07
N ALA A 122 -13.77 18.51 -5.85
CA ALA A 122 -13.68 19.80 -5.15
C ALA A 122 -13.32 20.90 -6.15
N PRO A 123 -13.94 22.09 -6.07
CA PRO A 123 -13.58 23.21 -6.94
C PRO A 123 -12.14 23.65 -6.66
N LEU A 124 -11.47 24.12 -7.71
CA LEU A 124 -10.16 24.76 -7.59
C LEU A 124 -10.32 26.21 -7.14
N THR A 125 -9.58 26.61 -6.10
CA THR A 125 -9.67 27.97 -5.54
C THR A 125 -9.04 29.03 -6.44
N ALA A 126 -7.97 28.67 -7.17
CA ALA A 126 -7.17 29.62 -7.95
C ALA A 126 -7.52 29.65 -9.45
N ARG A 127 -8.41 28.77 -9.92
CA ARG A 127 -8.76 28.62 -11.33
C ARG A 127 -10.13 27.95 -11.46
N GLU A 128 -10.83 28.19 -12.56
CA GLU A 128 -11.98 27.37 -12.96
C GLU A 128 -11.56 25.91 -13.20
N GLY A 129 -12.28 24.99 -12.55
CA GLY A 129 -12.05 23.55 -12.66
C GLY A 129 -12.29 22.81 -11.35
N HIS A 130 -12.12 21.49 -11.40
CA HIS A 130 -12.28 20.60 -10.26
C HIS A 130 -11.04 19.73 -10.09
N ARG A 131 -10.73 19.40 -8.83
CA ARG A 131 -9.74 18.39 -8.48
C ARG A 131 -10.42 17.10 -8.08
N VAL A 132 -9.94 15.99 -8.64
CA VAL A 132 -10.44 14.64 -8.39
C VAL A 132 -9.28 13.67 -8.24
N VAL A 133 -9.29 12.83 -7.21
CA VAL A 133 -8.30 11.77 -7.02
C VAL A 133 -8.79 10.48 -7.66
N LEU A 134 -8.01 9.94 -8.59
CA LEU A 134 -8.25 8.65 -9.21
C LEU A 134 -7.31 7.59 -8.64
N ALA A 135 -7.86 6.45 -8.23
CA ALA A 135 -7.11 5.21 -8.08
C ALA A 135 -6.98 4.54 -9.44
N VAL A 136 -5.87 4.81 -10.13
CA VAL A 136 -5.58 4.31 -11.47
C VAL A 136 -5.31 2.81 -11.42
N ARG A 137 -5.83 2.09 -12.40
CA ARG A 137 -5.66 0.64 -12.59
C ARG A 137 -4.93 0.31 -13.88
N ALA A 138 -5.12 1.12 -14.92
CA ALA A 138 -4.45 0.97 -16.19
C ALA A 138 -4.09 2.33 -16.77
N VAL A 139 -2.99 2.37 -17.49
CA VAL A 139 -2.52 3.54 -18.23
C VAL A 139 -2.09 3.09 -19.63
N ALA A 140 -2.43 3.90 -20.63
CA ALA A 140 -2.01 3.70 -22.01
C ALA A 140 -1.59 5.03 -22.65
N GLY A 141 -0.42 5.09 -23.25
CA GLY A 141 0.09 6.27 -23.93
C GLY A 141 1.49 6.07 -24.49
N ARG A 142 1.83 6.79 -25.57
CA ARG A 142 3.14 6.69 -26.25
C ARG A 142 3.57 5.26 -26.62
N GLY A 143 2.62 4.42 -27.03
CA GLY A 143 2.89 3.01 -27.37
C GLY A 143 3.15 2.10 -26.18
N LEU A 144 3.13 2.63 -24.95
CA LEU A 144 3.18 1.86 -23.71
C LEU A 144 1.75 1.66 -23.19
N ALA A 145 1.46 0.45 -22.72
CA ALA A 145 0.22 0.14 -22.01
C ALA A 145 0.52 -0.85 -20.89
N GLY A 146 -0.10 -0.65 -19.73
CA GLY A 146 0.13 -1.53 -18.59
C GLY A 146 -0.79 -1.24 -17.42
N GLY A 147 -0.75 -2.16 -16.45
CA GLY A 147 -1.36 -1.94 -15.15
C GLY A 147 -0.64 -0.82 -14.39
N ALA A 148 -1.40 -0.05 -13.63
CA ALA A 148 -0.88 0.91 -12.67
C ALA A 148 -1.60 0.72 -11.34
N ALA A 149 -0.89 0.87 -10.23
CA ALA A 149 -1.45 0.84 -8.88
C ALA A 149 -1.10 2.13 -8.16
N ALA A 150 -1.63 3.25 -8.67
CA ALA A 150 -1.24 4.59 -8.26
C ALA A 150 -2.46 5.48 -7.99
N ARG A 151 -2.30 6.43 -7.07
CA ARG A 151 -3.26 7.53 -6.90
C ARG A 151 -2.77 8.71 -7.71
N VAL A 152 -3.64 9.28 -8.53
CA VAL A 152 -3.33 10.41 -9.41
C VAL A 152 -4.32 11.53 -9.10
N LEU A 153 -3.81 12.73 -8.83
CA LEU A 153 -4.62 13.93 -8.68
C LEU A 153 -4.89 14.51 -10.06
N VAL A 154 -6.14 14.48 -10.50
CA VAL A 154 -6.56 15.07 -11.77
C VAL A 154 -7.15 16.45 -11.54
N LEU A 155 -6.59 17.43 -12.25
CA LEU A 155 -7.10 18.79 -12.39
C LEU A 155 -7.87 18.85 -13.70
N GLY A 156 -9.19 18.86 -13.61
CA GLY A 156 -10.10 18.82 -14.74
C GLY A 156 -10.95 20.08 -14.87
N ASP A 157 -11.66 20.19 -15.99
CA ASP A 157 -12.65 21.25 -16.22
C ASP A 157 -13.94 21.04 -15.40
N GLY A 158 -15.00 21.80 -15.71
CA GLY A 158 -16.29 21.70 -15.04
C GLY A 158 -16.97 20.34 -15.17
N GLU A 159 -16.68 19.55 -16.21
CA GLU A 159 -17.33 18.24 -16.41
C GLU A 159 -16.85 17.22 -15.39
N TRP A 160 -15.66 17.42 -14.81
CA TRP A 160 -15.16 16.59 -13.72
C TRP A 160 -15.96 16.73 -12.43
N ALA A 161 -16.79 17.77 -12.29
CA ALA A 161 -17.74 17.90 -11.18
C ALA A 161 -18.78 16.76 -11.14
N LYS A 162 -19.05 16.14 -12.30
CA LYS A 162 -20.05 15.07 -12.42
C LYS A 162 -19.51 13.69 -12.04
N ALA A 163 -18.18 13.54 -11.93
CA ALA A 163 -17.55 12.27 -11.61
C ALA A 163 -17.81 11.89 -10.15
N ARG A 164 -18.57 10.82 -9.91
CA ARG A 164 -18.99 10.44 -8.56
C ARG A 164 -18.00 9.47 -7.92
N TYR A 165 -17.90 9.54 -6.59
CA TYR A 165 -17.12 8.60 -5.82
C TYR A 165 -17.49 7.14 -6.15
N GLY A 166 -16.48 6.29 -6.35
CA GLY A 166 -16.64 4.88 -6.65
C GLY A 166 -16.89 4.56 -8.13
N GLU A 167 -17.18 5.55 -8.98
CA GLU A 167 -17.32 5.33 -10.42
C GLU A 167 -15.99 4.95 -11.06
N ARG A 168 -16.05 4.04 -12.03
CA ARG A 168 -14.91 3.75 -12.88
C ARG A 168 -14.96 4.66 -14.09
N VAL A 169 -13.89 5.43 -14.26
CA VAL A 169 -13.79 6.42 -15.33
C VAL A 169 -12.56 6.13 -16.19
N ARG A 170 -12.69 6.48 -17.47
CA ARG A 170 -11.60 6.55 -18.43
C ARG A 170 -11.46 7.99 -18.91
N ALA A 171 -10.25 8.54 -18.83
CA ALA A 171 -10.01 9.93 -19.17
C ALA A 171 -8.65 10.09 -19.85
N THR A 172 -8.60 11.03 -20.80
CA THR A 172 -7.35 11.48 -21.42
C THR A 172 -6.79 12.61 -20.58
N VAL A 173 -5.57 12.44 -20.08
CA VAL A 173 -4.91 13.40 -19.21
C VAL A 173 -3.47 13.63 -19.64
N ARG A 174 -2.93 14.79 -19.30
CA ARG A 174 -1.50 15.07 -19.37
C ARG A 174 -0.88 14.88 -18.00
N LEU A 175 0.05 13.93 -17.89
CA LEU A 175 0.76 13.66 -16.66
C LEU A 175 1.82 14.74 -16.36
N GLY A 176 2.10 14.93 -15.09
CA GLY A 176 3.15 15.80 -14.57
C GLY A 176 3.65 15.30 -13.21
N PRO A 177 4.89 15.69 -12.84
CA PRO A 177 5.48 15.31 -11.57
C PRO A 177 4.72 15.95 -10.39
N THR A 178 4.70 15.27 -9.25
CA THR A 178 4.24 15.85 -7.97
C THR A 178 5.43 16.37 -7.17
N GLU A 179 5.15 17.14 -6.13
CA GLU A 179 6.17 17.49 -5.16
C GLU A 179 6.49 16.29 -4.25
N PRO A 180 7.76 16.13 -3.84
CA PRO A 180 8.13 15.09 -2.88
C PRO A 180 7.32 15.22 -1.59
N GLY A 181 6.66 14.14 -1.17
CA GLY A 181 5.88 14.10 0.08
C GLY A 181 4.36 14.19 -0.09
N GLU A 182 3.85 14.35 -1.31
CA GLU A 182 2.41 14.25 -1.56
C GLU A 182 1.90 12.80 -1.54
N ASP A 183 0.67 12.60 -1.04
CA ASP A 183 -0.02 11.29 -0.99
C ASP A 183 -0.44 10.75 -2.39
N VAL A 184 -0.14 11.49 -3.45
CA VAL A 184 -0.39 11.15 -4.85
C VAL A 184 0.91 10.95 -5.61
N VAL A 185 0.91 9.98 -6.53
CA VAL A 185 2.10 9.60 -7.31
C VAL A 185 2.32 10.52 -8.51
N ALA A 186 1.22 11.07 -9.06
CA ALA A 186 1.28 11.96 -10.21
C ALA A 186 0.20 13.03 -10.12
N LEU A 187 0.52 14.21 -10.66
CA LEU A 187 -0.46 15.24 -10.97
C LEU A 187 -0.83 15.09 -12.44
N ALA A 188 -2.11 15.24 -12.77
CA ALA A 188 -2.61 15.08 -14.11
C ALA A 188 -3.54 16.24 -14.47
N HIS A 189 -3.45 16.72 -15.70
CA HIS A 189 -4.37 17.72 -16.22
C HIS A 189 -5.33 17.05 -17.20
N GLY A 190 -6.63 17.15 -16.97
CA GLY A 190 -7.65 16.65 -17.89
C GLY A 190 -7.56 17.37 -19.24
N VAL A 191 -7.45 16.61 -20.33
CA VAL A 191 -7.47 17.15 -21.70
C VAL A 191 -8.92 17.20 -22.25
N GLY A 192 -9.87 16.64 -21.50
CA GLY A 192 -11.29 16.66 -21.79
C GLY A 192 -12.12 16.02 -20.67
N PRO A 193 -13.42 15.78 -20.91
CA PRO A 193 -14.31 15.21 -19.91
C PRO A 193 -13.98 13.74 -19.64
N PRO A 194 -14.19 13.26 -18.39
CA PRO A 194 -14.06 11.85 -18.09
C PRO A 194 -15.25 11.07 -18.68
N THR A 195 -14.97 9.86 -19.18
CA THR A 195 -16.00 8.92 -19.62
C THR A 195 -16.25 7.89 -18.52
N VAL A 196 -17.50 7.74 -18.09
CA VAL A 196 -17.87 6.74 -17.08
C VAL A 196 -17.96 5.38 -17.77
N VAL A 197 -17.08 4.46 -17.38
CA VAL A 197 -16.99 3.10 -17.93
C VAL A 197 -17.81 2.11 -17.10
N ALA A 198 -17.92 2.36 -15.79
CA ALA A 198 -18.81 1.60 -14.92
C ALA A 198 -19.30 2.47 -13.75
N ALA A 199 -20.56 2.26 -13.37
CA ALA A 199 -21.12 2.88 -12.18
C ALA A 199 -20.42 2.40 -10.90
N ALA A 200 -20.57 3.19 -9.83
CA ALA A 200 -20.10 2.81 -8.50
C ALA A 200 -20.69 1.47 -8.05
N GLY A 201 -19.86 0.65 -7.39
CA GLY A 201 -20.27 -0.65 -6.87
C GLY A 201 -21.32 -0.52 -5.75
N PRO A 202 -22.05 -1.59 -5.42
CA PRO A 202 -23.12 -1.53 -4.41
C PRO A 202 -22.63 -1.02 -3.05
N VAL A 203 -21.45 -1.47 -2.60
CA VAL A 203 -20.85 -1.03 -1.33
C VAL A 203 -20.50 0.45 -1.36
N ASP A 204 -19.83 0.92 -2.41
CA ASP A 204 -19.47 2.34 -2.56
C ASP A 204 -20.74 3.21 -2.57
N ARG A 205 -21.80 2.79 -3.28
CA ARG A 205 -23.09 3.50 -3.29
C ARG A 205 -23.74 3.57 -1.90
N THR A 206 -23.76 2.47 -1.16
CA THR A 206 -24.34 2.44 0.19
C THR A 206 -23.57 3.33 1.16
N VAL A 207 -22.23 3.30 1.10
CA VAL A 207 -21.38 4.15 1.94
C VAL A 207 -21.58 5.63 1.59
N THR A 208 -21.65 5.97 0.30
CA THR A 208 -21.94 7.33 -0.15
C THR A 208 -23.31 7.79 0.34
N ALA A 209 -24.36 6.97 0.20
CA ALA A 209 -25.69 7.32 0.67
C ALA A 209 -25.74 7.54 2.20
N LEU A 210 -25.04 6.70 2.97
CA LEU A 210 -24.91 6.89 4.42
C LEU A 210 -24.19 8.20 4.76
N ARG A 211 -23.08 8.49 4.08
CA ARG A 211 -22.34 9.75 4.25
C ARG A 211 -23.21 10.95 3.92
N GLU A 212 -23.87 10.95 2.77
CA GLU A 212 -24.75 12.04 2.35
C GLU A 212 -25.86 12.27 3.37
N GLY A 213 -26.49 11.21 3.89
CA GLY A 213 -27.48 11.32 4.95
C GLY A 213 -26.92 11.87 6.26
N LEU A 214 -25.69 11.51 6.64
CA LEU A 214 -25.04 12.09 7.82
C LEU A 214 -24.71 13.58 7.60
N LEU A 215 -24.16 13.94 6.44
CA LEU A 215 -23.84 15.33 6.10
C LEU A 215 -25.10 16.20 6.10
N ASP A 216 -26.19 15.72 5.52
CA ASP A 216 -27.48 16.41 5.49
C ASP A 216 -28.01 16.69 6.90
N VAL A 217 -28.01 15.69 7.77
CA VAL A 217 -28.45 15.85 9.18
C VAL A 217 -27.54 16.82 9.95
N THR A 218 -26.25 16.83 9.66
CA THR A 218 -25.27 17.71 10.33
C THR A 218 -25.14 19.10 9.70
N ALA A 219 -25.77 19.36 8.55
CA ALA A 219 -25.58 20.61 7.81
C ALA A 219 -26.00 21.86 8.60
N GLY A 220 -26.89 21.71 9.58
CA GLY A 220 -27.33 22.79 10.47
C GLY A 220 -26.51 22.95 11.76
N LEU A 221 -25.51 22.10 12.01
CA LEU A 221 -24.65 22.19 13.19
C LEU A 221 -23.55 23.22 12.97
N ALA A 222 -23.13 23.88 14.06
CA ALA A 222 -21.99 24.78 14.02
C ALA A 222 -20.71 24.00 13.70
N PRO A 223 -19.72 24.59 13.01
CA PRO A 223 -18.50 23.89 12.58
C PRO A 223 -17.65 23.31 13.72
N ASP A 224 -17.93 23.73 14.95
CA ASP A 224 -17.22 23.46 16.20
C ASP A 224 -18.05 22.65 17.22
N ALA A 225 -19.21 22.12 16.83
CA ALA A 225 -20.08 21.30 17.68
C ALA A 225 -19.60 19.83 17.85
#